data_AF-R5FSX6-F1
#
_entry.id   AF-R5FSX6-F1
#
_cell.length_a   1.000
_cell.length_b   1.000
_cell.length_c   1.000
_cell.angle_alpha   90.00
_cell.angle_beta   90.00
_cell.angle_gamma   90.00
#
_symmetry.space_group_name_H-M   'P 1'
#
loop_
_entity.id
_entity.type
_entity.pdbx_description
1 polymer ?
#
loop_
_entity_poly.entity_id
_entity_poly.type
_entity_poly.pdbx_seq_one_letter_code
_entity_poly.pdbx_strand_id
1 'polypeptide(L)'
;MSNNISEIIKNTFDTVKSGIDADNIVGTPVRLSDGNVVIPISKVSFGYVSGGGEYGFNYETEQGSLPYAGGIGAGATITPIGFVSVNACRTSFLKIDDSVTEDKWANLLKNALSLLK
;
A
#
# COMPACT_ATOMS: atom_id res chain seq x y z
N MET A 1 -12.66 -26.21 -7.66
CA MET A 1 -12.24 -25.26 -8.73
C MET A 1 -12.22 -23.80 -8.29
N SER A 2 -13.02 -23.32 -7.32
CA SER A 2 -12.95 -21.93 -6.79
C SER A 2 -12.02 -21.73 -5.59
N ASN A 3 -11.60 -22.81 -4.92
CA ASN A 3 -10.99 -22.72 -3.58
C ASN A 3 -9.59 -22.06 -3.59
N ASN A 4 -8.75 -22.34 -4.60
CA ASN A 4 -7.37 -21.85 -4.61
C ASN A 4 -7.26 -20.32 -4.77
N ILE A 5 -8.02 -19.73 -5.69
CA ILE A 5 -7.98 -18.28 -5.92
C ILE A 5 -8.66 -17.52 -4.79
N SER A 6 -9.77 -18.06 -4.26
CA SER A 6 -10.44 -17.47 -3.10
C SER A 6 -9.57 -17.50 -1.86
N GLU A 7 -8.76 -18.55 -1.67
CA GLU A 7 -7.81 -18.65 -0.56
C GLU A 7 -6.66 -17.65 -0.68
N ILE A 8 -6.10 -17.46 -1.88
CA ILE A 8 -5.08 -16.43 -2.15
C ILE A 8 -5.65 -15.04 -1.86
N ILE A 9 -6.82 -14.70 -2.41
CA ILE A 9 -7.46 -13.38 -2.19
C ILE A 9 -7.73 -13.16 -0.70
N LYS A 10 -8.25 -14.18 0.00
CA LYS A 10 -8.56 -14.08 1.43
C LYS A 10 -7.31 -13.85 2.28
N ASN A 11 -6.26 -14.65 2.08
CA ASN A 11 -4.99 -14.49 2.81
C ASN A 11 -4.34 -13.11 2.57
N THR A 12 -4.57 -12.55 1.37
CA THR A 12 -4.10 -11.21 1.01
C THR A 12 -4.85 -10.12 1.74
N PHE A 13 -6.18 -10.20 1.76
CA PHE A 13 -7.01 -9.25 2.51
C PHE A 13 -6.66 -9.26 3.99
N ASP A 14 -6.42 -10.44 4.57
CA ASP A 14 -6.03 -10.56 5.97
C ASP A 14 -4.64 -9.95 6.23
N THR A 15 -3.68 -10.10 5.29
CA THR A 15 -2.34 -9.48 5.37
C THR A 15 -2.38 -7.95 5.17
N VAL A 16 -3.23 -7.45 4.28
CA VAL A 16 -3.44 -6.01 4.09
C VAL A 16 -4.10 -5.41 5.34
N LYS A 17 -5.09 -6.10 5.90
CA LYS A 17 -5.80 -5.67 7.10
C LYS A 17 -4.89 -5.61 8.33
N SER A 18 -3.95 -6.54 8.48
CA SER A 18 -2.96 -6.47 9.56
C SER A 18 -1.92 -5.35 9.37
N GLY A 19 -1.72 -4.86 8.14
CA GLY A 19 -0.87 -3.71 7.84
C GLY A 19 -1.57 -2.34 7.96
N ILE A 20 -2.91 -2.30 8.01
CA ILE A 20 -3.70 -1.10 8.31
C ILE A 20 -3.77 -0.93 9.83
N ASP A 21 -2.65 -0.53 10.43
CA ASP A 21 -2.73 0.01 11.78
C ASP A 21 -3.28 1.44 11.68
N ALA A 22 -4.43 1.70 12.33
CA ALA A 22 -5.09 3.00 12.31
C ALA A 22 -4.17 4.12 12.84
N ASP A 23 -3.21 3.74 13.68
CA ASP A 23 -2.17 4.58 14.25
C ASP A 23 -1.22 5.16 13.18
N ASN A 24 -1.12 4.55 12.00
CA ASN A 24 -0.33 5.08 10.88
C ASN A 24 -1.08 6.14 10.05
N ILE A 25 -2.40 6.18 10.14
CA ILE A 25 -3.26 7.13 9.37
C ILE A 25 -3.37 8.45 10.13
N VAL A 26 -3.61 8.35 11.45
CA VAL A 26 -3.62 9.49 12.37
C VAL A 26 -2.52 9.24 13.38
N GLY A 27 -1.37 9.90 13.20
CA GLY A 27 -0.24 9.67 14.08
C GLY A 27 -0.44 10.29 15.46
N THR A 28 0.43 9.89 16.40
CA THR A 28 0.36 10.31 17.80
C THR A 28 0.41 11.83 17.95
N PRO A 29 -0.48 12.44 18.76
CA PRO A 29 -0.45 13.87 19.03
C PRO A 29 0.86 14.30 19.71
N VAL A 30 1.54 15.27 19.10
CA VAL A 30 2.75 15.89 19.65
C VAL A 30 2.38 17.20 20.34
N ARG A 31 2.66 17.31 21.64
CA ARG A 31 2.43 18.53 22.42
C ARG A 31 3.65 19.43 22.34
N LEU A 32 3.46 20.66 21.91
CA LEU A 32 4.48 21.70 21.89
C LEU A 32 4.56 22.38 23.26
N SER A 33 5.70 23.01 23.54
CA SER A 33 5.99 23.70 24.80
C SER A 33 5.07 24.89 25.07
N ASP A 34 4.38 25.40 24.06
CA ASP A 34 3.39 26.49 24.13
C ASP A 34 1.95 26.00 24.38
N GLY A 35 1.75 24.69 24.56
CA GLY A 35 0.43 24.08 24.76
C GLY A 35 -0.30 23.72 23.46
N ASN A 36 0.27 23.99 22.29
CA ASN A 36 -0.29 23.54 21.02
C ASN A 36 -0.15 22.03 20.84
N VAL A 37 -1.14 21.42 20.21
CA VAL A 37 -1.13 20.00 19.85
C VAL A 37 -1.06 19.87 18.34
N VAL A 38 -0.08 19.13 17.84
CA VAL A 38 0.06 18.83 16.41
C VAL A 38 -0.17 17.35 16.18
N ILE A 39 -1.07 17.02 15.26
CA ILE A 39 -1.43 15.66 14.88
C ILE A 39 -1.04 15.45 13.42
N PRO A 40 -0.04 14.60 13.12
CA PRO A 40 0.32 14.27 11.74
C PRO A 40 -0.76 13.38 11.11
N ILE A 41 -1.14 13.70 9.89
CA ILE A 41 -2.12 12.94 9.11
C ILE A 41 -1.44 12.40 7.86
N SER A 42 -1.60 11.10 7.63
CA SER A 42 -1.06 10.40 6.46
C SER A 42 -2.17 9.70 5.69
N LYS A 43 -2.11 9.75 4.37
CA LYS A 43 -2.90 8.90 3.49
C LYS A 43 -2.19 7.58 3.31
N VAL A 44 -2.84 6.49 3.66
CA VAL A 44 -2.33 5.14 3.37
C VAL A 44 -3.11 4.59 2.18
N SER A 45 -2.40 4.00 1.22
CA SER A 45 -2.97 3.40 0.02
C SER A 45 -2.41 2.00 -0.15
N PHE A 46 -3.28 1.03 -0.39
CA PHE A 46 -2.91 -0.37 -0.61
C PHE A 46 -3.32 -0.78 -2.02
N GLY A 47 -2.41 -1.47 -2.69
CA GLY A 47 -2.67 -2.09 -3.99
C GLY A 47 -2.33 -3.56 -3.90
N TYR A 48 -3.18 -4.40 -4.48
CA TYR A 48 -2.91 -5.82 -4.65
C TYR A 48 -3.19 -6.21 -6.10
N VAL A 49 -2.41 -7.16 -6.59
CA VAL A 49 -2.55 -7.74 -7.92
C VAL A 49 -2.44 -9.24 -7.76
N SER A 50 -3.43 -9.97 -8.24
CA SER A 50 -3.45 -11.43 -8.20
C SER A 50 -3.74 -11.95 -9.60
N GLY A 51 -3.04 -13.00 -10.01
CA GLY A 51 -3.27 -13.66 -11.29
C GLY A 51 -2.84 -15.11 -11.21
N GLY A 52 -3.52 -15.99 -11.94
CA GLY A 52 -3.15 -17.38 -12.01
C GLY A 52 -3.91 -18.11 -13.09
N GLY A 53 -3.40 -19.27 -13.46
CA GLY A 53 -3.93 -20.10 -14.53
C GLY A 53 -3.54 -21.56 -14.32
N GLU A 54 -4.41 -22.42 -14.82
CA GLU A 54 -4.13 -23.85 -14.90
C GLU A 54 -3.31 -24.11 -16.18
N TYR A 55 -2.34 -25.02 -16.11
CA TYR A 55 -1.49 -25.35 -17.24
C TYR A 55 -1.34 -26.87 -17.36
N GLY A 56 -1.23 -27.38 -18.59
CA GLY A 56 -1.10 -28.81 -18.84
C GLY A 56 -1.48 -29.16 -20.29
N PHE A 57 -0.77 -30.10 -20.89
CA PHE A 57 -0.96 -30.48 -22.30
C PHE A 57 -1.96 -31.62 -22.51
N ASN A 58 -2.41 -32.29 -21.44
CA ASN A 58 -3.32 -33.43 -21.52
C ASN A 58 -4.57 -33.17 -20.68
N TYR A 59 -5.72 -33.09 -21.34
CA TYR A 59 -7.05 -33.06 -20.70
C TYR A 59 -7.41 -34.40 -20.04
N GLU A 60 -6.63 -35.45 -20.30
CA GLU A 60 -6.81 -36.79 -19.74
C GLU A 60 -5.81 -37.03 -18.60
N THR A 61 -6.09 -36.42 -17.44
CA THR A 61 -5.56 -36.94 -16.18
C THR A 61 -6.71 -37.66 -15.50
N GLU A 62 -6.55 -38.96 -15.25
CA GLU A 62 -7.54 -39.82 -14.56
C GLU A 62 -7.82 -39.40 -13.10
N GLN A 63 -7.28 -38.26 -12.66
CA GLN A 63 -7.52 -37.59 -11.39
C GLN A 63 -7.86 -36.09 -11.56
N GLY A 64 -8.60 -35.71 -12.60
CA GLY A 64 -9.54 -34.56 -12.58
C GLY A 64 -9.07 -33.14 -12.20
N SER A 65 -7.78 -32.87 -11.97
CA SER A 65 -7.28 -31.53 -11.64
C SER A 65 -5.98 -31.19 -12.37
N LEU A 66 -6.00 -30.14 -13.18
CA LEU A 66 -4.82 -29.57 -13.81
C LEU A 66 -3.96 -28.82 -12.77
N PRO A 67 -2.62 -28.84 -12.90
CA PRO A 67 -1.76 -28.06 -12.02
C PRO A 67 -2.00 -26.55 -12.21
N TYR A 68 -2.03 -25.83 -11.09
CA TYR A 68 -2.35 -24.41 -11.03
C TYR A 68 -1.07 -23.60 -10.72
N ALA A 69 -0.80 -22.58 -11.53
CA ALA A 69 0.22 -21.57 -11.25
C ALA A 69 -0.49 -20.26 -10.93
N GLY A 70 -0.18 -19.67 -9.79
CA GLY A 70 -0.68 -18.37 -9.38
C GLY A 70 0.41 -17.52 -8.78
N GLY A 71 0.27 -16.21 -8.96
CA GLY A 71 1.12 -15.20 -8.36
C GLY A 71 0.27 -14.11 -7.74
N ILE A 72 0.84 -13.49 -6.72
CA ILE A 72 0.25 -12.31 -6.10
C ILE A 72 1.35 -11.30 -5.77
N GLY A 73 1.05 -10.02 -6.02
CA GLY A 73 1.81 -8.88 -5.53
C GLY A 73 0.93 -8.00 -4.66
N ALA A 74 1.50 -7.43 -3.61
CA ALA A 74 0.86 -6.41 -2.81
C ALA A 74 1.85 -5.27 -2.58
N GLY A 75 1.33 -4.06 -2.44
CA GLY A 75 2.10 -2.86 -2.12
C GLY A 75 1.28 -1.94 -1.22
N ALA A 76 1.97 -1.21 -0.36
CA ALA A 76 1.40 -0.18 0.46
C ALA A 76 2.22 1.11 0.31
N THR A 77 1.54 2.24 0.26
CA THR A 77 2.14 3.56 0.21
C THR A 77 1.57 4.41 1.32
N ILE A 78 2.45 5.07 2.09
CA ILE A 78 2.09 6.06 3.09
C ILE A 78 2.53 7.42 2.54
N THR A 79 1.58 8.32 2.33
CA THR A 79 1.81 9.69 1.85
C THR A 79 1.41 10.67 2.96
N PRO A 80 2.35 11.40 3.56
CA PRO A 80 2.03 12.46 4.51
C PRO A 80 1.19 13.54 3.83
N ILE A 81 -0.04 13.78 4.31
CA ILE A 81 -0.94 14.78 3.70
C ILE A 81 -0.93 16.11 4.43
N GLY A 82 -0.55 16.12 5.71
CA GLY A 82 -0.54 17.35 6.48
C GLY A 82 -0.52 17.14 7.98
N PHE A 83 -0.75 18.25 8.69
CA PHE A 83 -0.79 18.32 10.13
C PHE A 83 -2.06 19.05 10.59
N VAL A 84 -2.76 18.49 11.56
CA VAL A 84 -3.80 19.24 12.28
C VAL A 84 -3.13 19.90 13.48
N SER A 85 -3.20 21.23 13.55
CA SER A 85 -2.75 22.01 14.71
C SER A 85 -3.97 22.45 15.52
N VAL A 86 -3.96 22.16 16.82
CA VAL A 86 -4.98 22.54 17.78
C VAL A 86 -4.34 23.46 18.82
N ASN A 87 -4.81 24.71 18.86
CA ASN A 87 -4.55 25.68 19.91
C ASN A 87 -5.81 25.82 20.78
N ALA A 88 -5.69 26.36 21.99
CA ALA A 88 -6.80 26.60 22.92
C ALA A 88 -8.02 27.31 22.30
N CYS A 89 -7.83 28.13 21.26
CA CYS A 89 -8.91 28.89 20.63
C CYS A 89 -9.21 28.50 19.17
N ARG A 90 -8.35 27.69 18.52
CA ARG A 90 -8.47 27.45 17.07
C ARG A 90 -7.84 26.12 16.65
N THR A 91 -8.54 25.42 15.77
CA THR A 91 -8.02 24.28 15.02
C THR A 91 -7.72 24.69 13.58
N SER A 92 -6.57 24.28 13.04
CA SER A 92 -6.17 24.56 11.66
C SER A 92 -5.53 23.32 11.04
N PHE A 93 -5.82 23.04 9.77
CA PHE A 93 -5.14 21.99 9.00
C PHE A 93 -4.07 22.62 8.11
N LEU A 94 -2.84 22.16 8.25
CA LEU A 94 -1.71 22.53 7.40
C LEU A 94 -1.47 21.40 6.41
N LYS A 95 -1.76 21.64 5.13
CA LYS A 95 -1.52 20.67 4.06
C LYS A 95 -0.04 20.73 3.65
N ILE A 96 0.56 19.57 3.46
CA ILE A 96 1.86 19.47 2.79
C ILE A 96 1.59 19.55 1.28
N ASP A 97 2.15 20.53 0.60
CA ASP A 97 2.02 20.62 -0.86
C ASP A 97 2.89 19.57 -1.53
N ASP A 98 2.23 18.58 -2.10
CA ASP A 98 2.82 17.59 -2.99
C ASP A 98 3.06 18.24 -4.36
N SER A 99 4.09 19.07 -4.50
CA SER A 99 4.61 19.38 -5.84
C SER A 99 5.31 18.13 -6.37
N VAL A 100 4.51 17.18 -6.86
CA VAL A 100 4.97 16.00 -7.61
C VAL A 100 5.51 16.53 -8.93
N THR A 101 6.81 16.77 -8.99
CA THR A 101 7.50 16.95 -10.26
C THR A 101 7.47 15.60 -10.97
N GLU A 102 6.86 15.55 -12.16
CA GLU A 102 6.80 14.36 -13.04
C GLU A 102 8.19 13.72 -13.27
N ASP A 103 9.25 14.49 -13.09
CA ASP A 103 10.64 14.10 -13.23
C ASP A 103 11.13 13.02 -12.26
N LYS A 104 10.47 12.76 -11.12
CA LYS A 104 10.96 11.78 -10.13
C LYS A 104 11.01 10.35 -10.67
N TRP A 105 9.96 9.90 -11.36
CA TRP A 105 9.91 8.53 -11.90
C TRP A 105 10.89 8.34 -13.06
N ALA A 106 11.00 9.35 -13.93
CA ALA A 106 11.98 9.36 -15.00
C ALA A 106 13.41 9.34 -14.45
N ASN A 107 13.70 10.10 -13.39
CA ASN A 107 15.02 10.14 -12.77
C ASN A 107 15.37 8.84 -12.02
N LEU A 108 14.42 8.19 -11.35
CA LEU A 108 14.65 6.90 -10.71
C LEU A 108 14.96 5.81 -11.74
N LEU A 109 14.21 5.76 -12.84
CA LEU A 109 14.48 4.82 -13.94
C LEU A 109 15.84 5.09 -14.58
N LYS A 110 16.19 6.35 -14.84
CA LYS A 110 17.51 6.73 -15.38
C LYS A 110 18.64 6.34 -14.44
N ASN A 111 18.50 6.58 -13.15
CA ASN A 111 19.50 6.22 -12.15
C ASN A 111 19.66 4.70 -12.03
N ALA A 112 18.57 3.95 -11.98
CA ALA A 112 18.61 2.48 -11.97
C ALA A 112 19.28 1.92 -13.25
N LEU A 113 18.99 2.51 -14.41
CA LEU A 113 19.61 2.13 -15.68
C LEU A 113 21.11 2.47 -15.72
N SER A 114 21.53 3.55 -15.06
CA SER A 114 22.94 3.92 -14.95
C SER A 114 23.77 3.03 -14.03
N LEU A 115 23.12 2.27 -13.14
CA LEU A 115 23.78 1.28 -12.27
C LEU A 115 23.99 -0.08 -12.95
N LEU A 116 23.37 -0.29 -14.11
CA LEU A 116 23.51 -1.50 -14.95
C LEU A 116 24.54 -1.35 -16.07
N LYS A 117 25.16 -0.17 -16.21
CA LYS A 117 26.33 0.08 -17.07
C LYS A 117 27.60 0.13 -16.23
#